data_AF-A0A7S2HJK0-F1
#
_entry.id   AF-A0A7S2HJK0-F1
#
_cell.length_a   1.000
_cell.length_b   1.000
_cell.length_c   1.000
_cell.angle_alpha   90.00
_cell.angle_beta   90.00
_cell.angle_gamma   90.00
#
_symmetry.space_group_name_H-M   'P 1'
#
loop_
_entity.id
_entity.type
_entity.pdbx_description
1 polymer ?
#
loop_
_entity_poly.entity_id
_entity_poly.type
_entity_poly.pdbx_seq_one_letter_code
_entity_poly.pdbx_strand_id
1 'polypeptide(L)'
;GREAAFKDLTDAMCDVNRTIAAGFSYGATTAVLTAHLYPDVIRGLILLDGWFYVDVGKSAGIEFEFPSQAFEEKKKSLDIPSVFVNSEQFAGIPKLYGATCRLARLLNPNGKRNESDMHVIDGTTHCNFCDFVFWVPSFILQKLKVVGLADPRVAYQEIIRHSTDFLKHNFQ
;
A
#
# COMPACT_ATOMS: atom_id res chain seq x y z
N GLY A 1 11.78 -34.01 13.86
CA GLY A 1 12.86 -33.07 13.51
C GLY A 1 12.38 -31.64 13.76
N ARG A 2 13.26 -30.72 14.18
CA ARG A 2 12.91 -29.32 14.50
C ARG A 2 12.09 -28.61 13.41
N GLU A 3 12.38 -28.94 12.15
CA GLU A 3 11.72 -28.38 10.96
C GLU A 3 10.25 -28.80 10.84
N ALA A 4 9.92 -30.06 11.15
CA ALA A 4 8.55 -30.55 11.21
C ALA A 4 7.76 -29.89 12.35
N ALA A 5 8.38 -29.73 13.52
CA ALA A 5 7.74 -29.07 14.66
C ALA A 5 7.48 -27.57 14.40
N PHE A 6 8.37 -26.89 13.68
CA PHE A 6 8.19 -25.49 13.30
C PHE A 6 7.09 -25.34 12.24
N LYS A 7 7.05 -26.25 11.26
CA LYS A 7 5.98 -26.30 10.27
C LYS A 7 4.61 -26.55 10.91
N ASP A 8 4.51 -27.53 11.82
CA ASP A 8 3.27 -27.83 12.54
C ASP A 8 2.80 -26.64 13.39
N LEU A 9 3.72 -25.91 14.04
CA LEU A 9 3.39 -24.70 14.79
C LEU A 9 2.91 -23.56 13.88
N THR A 10 3.55 -23.39 12.73
CA THR A 10 3.19 -22.34 11.76
C THR A 10 1.84 -22.65 11.11
N ASP A 11 1.60 -23.90 10.71
CA ASP A 11 0.33 -24.37 10.14
C ASP A 11 -0.81 -24.29 11.17
N ALA A 12 -0.52 -24.40 12.48
CA ALA A 12 -1.49 -24.24 13.56
C ALA A 12 -1.81 -22.79 13.94
N MET A 13 -0.89 -21.85 13.67
CA MET A 13 -1.03 -20.44 14.08
C MET A 13 -1.37 -19.49 12.92
N CYS A 14 -1.06 -19.89 11.68
CA CYS A 14 -1.22 -19.07 10.48
C CYS A 14 -2.03 -19.82 9.43
N ASP A 15 -3.20 -19.27 9.05
CA ASP A 15 -3.91 -19.75 7.87
C ASP A 15 -3.22 -19.21 6.61
N VAL A 16 -2.38 -20.04 6.00
CA VAL A 16 -1.66 -19.71 4.76
C VAL A 16 -2.61 -19.35 3.61
N ASN A 17 -3.87 -19.79 3.64
CA ASN A 17 -4.88 -19.42 2.65
C ASN A 17 -5.44 -18.00 2.86
N ARG A 18 -5.05 -17.31 3.93
CA ARG A 18 -5.41 -15.92 4.24
C ARG A 18 -4.17 -15.02 4.34
N THR A 19 -3.14 -15.34 3.56
CA THR A 19 -1.90 -14.54 3.53
C THR A 19 -2.13 -13.24 2.77
N ILE A 20 -1.83 -12.11 3.41
CA ILE A 20 -1.87 -10.76 2.83
C ILE A 20 -0.46 -10.19 2.76
N ALA A 21 -0.18 -9.35 1.78
CA ALA A 21 1.02 -8.52 1.77
C ALA A 21 0.62 -7.06 2.00
N ALA A 22 1.36 -6.37 2.88
CA ALA A 22 1.14 -4.97 3.18
C ALA A 22 2.46 -4.22 3.10
N GLY A 23 2.39 -2.93 2.75
CA GLY A 23 3.59 -2.13 2.71
C GLY A 23 3.31 -0.64 2.63
N PHE A 24 4.26 0.13 3.14
CA PHE A 24 4.26 1.59 3.11
C PHE A 24 5.30 2.12 2.12
N SER A 25 4.98 3.17 1.36
CA SER A 25 5.90 3.82 0.42
C SER A 25 6.44 2.83 -0.60
N TYR A 26 7.77 2.70 -0.75
CA TYR A 26 8.41 1.67 -1.56
C TYR A 26 8.08 0.24 -1.11
N GLY A 27 7.74 0.05 0.17
CA GLY A 27 7.22 -1.21 0.69
C GLY A 27 5.88 -1.60 0.06
N ALA A 28 5.00 -0.65 -0.28
CA ALA A 28 3.76 -0.94 -1.00
C ALA A 28 4.06 -1.52 -2.38
N THR A 29 4.99 -0.91 -3.10
CA THR A 29 5.48 -1.41 -4.40
C THR A 29 6.08 -2.81 -4.28
N THR A 30 6.81 -3.06 -3.20
CA THR A 30 7.38 -4.38 -2.89
C THR A 30 6.29 -5.42 -2.60
N ALA A 31 5.23 -5.04 -1.89
CA ALA A 31 4.09 -5.92 -1.62
C ALA A 31 3.38 -6.33 -2.92
N VAL A 32 3.16 -5.39 -3.84
CA VAL A 32 2.55 -5.67 -5.15
C VAL A 32 3.45 -6.60 -5.98
N LEU A 33 4.76 -6.35 -6.02
CA LEU A 33 5.72 -7.25 -6.70
C LEU A 33 5.70 -8.65 -6.07
N THR A 34 5.63 -8.73 -4.74
CA THR A 34 5.55 -10.01 -4.02
C THR A 34 4.30 -10.78 -4.42
N ALA A 35 3.13 -10.12 -4.46
CA ALA A 35 1.90 -10.76 -4.93
C ALA A 35 2.00 -11.24 -6.38
N HIS A 36 2.70 -10.50 -7.24
CA HIS A 36 2.92 -10.92 -8.62
C HIS A 36 3.83 -12.14 -8.75
N LEU A 37 4.88 -12.23 -7.93
CA LEU A 37 5.81 -13.36 -7.94
C LEU A 37 5.19 -14.60 -7.30
N TYR A 38 4.27 -14.42 -6.34
CA TYR A 38 3.63 -15.48 -5.57
C TYR A 38 2.09 -15.39 -5.58
N PRO A 39 1.44 -15.45 -6.76
CA PRO A 39 0.00 -15.25 -6.89
C PRO A 39 -0.84 -16.36 -6.22
N ASP A 40 -0.25 -17.54 -6.04
CA ASP A 40 -0.89 -18.67 -5.36
C ASP A 40 -0.81 -18.58 -3.83
N VAL A 41 -0.04 -17.62 -3.30
CA VAL A 41 0.19 -17.43 -1.86
C VAL A 41 -0.50 -16.16 -1.37
N ILE A 42 -0.24 -15.02 -2.02
CA ILE A 42 -0.78 -13.74 -1.57
C ILE A 42 -2.21 -13.58 -2.06
N ARG A 43 -3.14 -13.36 -1.12
CA ARG A 43 -4.58 -13.26 -1.37
C ARG A 43 -5.14 -11.85 -1.24
N GLY A 44 -4.37 -10.92 -0.69
CA GLY A 44 -4.79 -9.53 -0.53
C GLY A 44 -3.61 -8.57 -0.40
N LEU A 45 -3.87 -7.30 -0.70
CA LEU A 45 -2.90 -6.22 -0.61
C LEU A 45 -3.42 -5.06 0.24
N ILE A 46 -2.57 -4.55 1.14
CA ILE A 46 -2.80 -3.28 1.85
C ILE A 46 -1.66 -2.34 1.46
N LEU A 47 -1.98 -1.31 0.68
CA LEU A 47 -1.01 -0.43 0.04
C LEU A 47 -1.09 0.95 0.67
N LEU A 48 -0.12 1.25 1.52
CA LEU A 48 -0.07 2.49 2.30
C LEU A 48 0.84 3.50 1.59
N ASP A 49 0.24 4.57 1.10
CA ASP A 49 0.88 5.70 0.44
C ASP A 49 2.00 5.31 -0.51
N GLY A 50 1.66 4.41 -1.44
CA GLY A 50 2.63 3.66 -2.23
C GLY A 50 3.40 4.51 -3.22
N TRP A 51 4.70 4.26 -3.33
CA TRP A 51 5.56 4.95 -4.28
C TRP A 51 5.60 4.21 -5.63
N PHE A 52 4.57 4.44 -6.45
CA PHE A 52 4.39 3.71 -7.73
C PHE A 52 4.97 4.42 -8.97
N TYR A 53 5.59 5.59 -8.77
CA TYR A 53 6.21 6.39 -9.83
C TYR A 53 7.58 6.86 -9.41
N VAL A 54 8.63 6.33 -10.04
CA VAL A 54 10.01 6.74 -9.77
C VAL A 54 10.36 7.90 -10.71
N ASP A 55 10.62 9.07 -10.13
CA ASP A 55 11.15 10.23 -10.81
C ASP A 55 12.53 10.56 -10.23
N VAL A 56 13.58 10.06 -10.88
CA VAL A 56 14.95 10.54 -10.65
C VAL A 56 15.39 11.43 -11.80
N GLY A 57 14.44 12.03 -12.53
CA GLY A 57 14.68 12.83 -13.73
C GLY A 57 15.65 13.98 -13.50
N LYS A 58 15.60 14.62 -12.33
CA LYS A 58 16.53 15.70 -11.96
C LYS A 58 17.98 15.25 -11.73
N SER A 59 18.23 13.99 -11.40
CA SER A 59 19.58 13.47 -11.09
C SER A 59 20.12 12.51 -12.14
N ALA A 60 19.26 11.77 -12.85
CA ALA A 60 19.64 10.73 -13.79
C ALA A 60 18.79 10.69 -15.08
N GLY A 61 17.79 11.57 -15.25
CA GLY A 61 16.95 11.60 -16.45
C GLY A 61 16.02 10.39 -16.62
N ILE A 62 15.80 9.63 -15.54
CA ILE A 62 15.00 8.39 -15.55
C ILE A 62 13.66 8.65 -14.87
N GLU A 63 12.58 8.42 -15.61
CA GLU A 63 11.21 8.43 -15.14
C GLU A 63 10.53 7.12 -15.54
N PHE A 64 10.00 6.38 -14.57
CA PHE A 64 9.26 5.15 -14.86
C PHE A 64 8.22 4.82 -13.79
N GLU A 65 7.19 4.09 -14.20
CA GLU A 65 6.22 3.53 -13.27
C GLU A 65 6.65 2.15 -12.82
N PHE A 66 6.58 1.91 -11.51
CA PHE A 66 6.92 0.63 -10.93
C PHE A 66 5.90 0.27 -9.85
N PRO A 67 5.25 -0.91 -9.90
CA PRO A 67 5.56 -2.05 -10.74
C PRO A 67 4.66 -2.21 -11.98
N SER A 68 3.84 -1.22 -12.35
CA SER A 68 2.88 -1.35 -13.47
C SER A 68 3.53 -1.72 -14.80
N GLN A 69 4.69 -1.12 -15.15
CA GLN A 69 5.42 -1.50 -16.37
C GLN A 69 5.82 -2.97 -16.38
N ALA A 70 6.22 -3.53 -15.23
CA ALA A 70 6.56 -4.94 -15.12
C ALA A 70 5.34 -5.87 -15.32
N PHE A 71 4.12 -5.37 -15.12
CA PHE A 71 2.88 -6.12 -15.35
C PHE A 71 2.40 -6.02 -16.80
N GLU A 72 2.53 -4.85 -17.42
CA GLU A 72 2.14 -4.62 -18.81
C GLU A 72 2.97 -5.49 -19.77
N GLU A 73 4.29 -5.60 -19.56
CA GLU A 73 5.17 -6.43 -20.38
C GLU A 73 4.79 -7.93 -20.35
N LYS A 74 4.24 -8.41 -19.24
CA LYS A 74 3.91 -9.84 -19.05
C LYS A 74 2.46 -10.18 -19.34
N LYS A 75 1.59 -9.20 -19.66
CA LYS A 75 0.13 -9.38 -19.87
C LYS A 75 -0.57 -10.20 -18.77
N LYS A 76 -0.07 -10.16 -17.54
CA LYS A 76 -0.68 -10.85 -16.39
C LYS A 76 -1.38 -9.82 -15.53
N SER A 77 -2.71 -9.74 -15.64
CA SER A 77 -3.51 -9.01 -14.65
C SER A 77 -3.48 -9.77 -13.33
N LEU A 78 -3.18 -9.08 -12.22
CA LEU A 78 -3.39 -9.63 -10.89
C LEU A 78 -4.80 -9.30 -10.44
N ASP A 79 -5.75 -10.20 -10.60
CA ASP A 79 -7.06 -10.02 -9.95
C ASP A 79 -6.95 -10.36 -8.46
N ILE A 80 -6.46 -9.41 -7.66
CA ILE A 80 -6.23 -9.59 -6.22
C ILE A 80 -6.92 -8.46 -5.42
N PRO A 81 -7.68 -8.79 -4.35
CA PRO A 81 -8.25 -7.78 -3.46
C PRO A 81 -7.16 -6.83 -2.96
N SER A 82 -7.40 -5.54 -3.07
CA SER A 82 -6.43 -4.53 -2.64
C SER A 82 -7.14 -3.30 -2.08
N VAL A 83 -6.57 -2.73 -1.03
CA VAL A 83 -6.94 -1.41 -0.51
C VAL A 83 -5.74 -0.48 -0.61
N PHE A 84 -6.01 0.75 -1.06
CA PHE A 84 -5.04 1.82 -1.18
C PHE A 84 -5.40 2.91 -0.19
N VAL A 85 -4.49 3.23 0.72
CA VAL A 85 -4.67 4.32 1.69
C VAL A 85 -3.56 5.32 1.45
N ASN A 86 -3.90 6.48 0.89
CA ASN A 86 -2.93 7.47 0.42
C ASN A 86 -2.98 8.74 1.28
N SER A 87 -1.86 9.46 1.30
CA SER A 87 -1.81 10.81 1.82
C SER A 87 -2.40 11.81 0.83
N GLU A 88 -2.93 12.92 1.34
CA GLU A 88 -3.33 14.05 0.50
C GLU A 88 -2.14 14.57 -0.34
N GLN A 89 -0.95 14.61 0.26
CA GLN A 89 0.27 15.03 -0.44
C GLN A 89 0.55 14.19 -1.69
N PHE A 90 0.56 12.86 -1.58
CA PHE A 90 0.84 11.98 -2.73
C PHE A 90 -0.30 12.00 -3.75
N ALA A 91 -1.55 12.05 -3.28
CA ALA A 91 -2.72 12.22 -4.15
C ALA A 91 -2.66 13.54 -4.95
N GLY A 92 -2.09 14.59 -4.36
CA GLY A 92 -1.86 15.88 -4.99
C GLY A 92 -0.76 15.91 -6.06
N ILE A 93 0.02 14.82 -6.24
CA ILE A 93 1.07 14.72 -7.27
C ILE A 93 0.51 13.95 -8.48
N PRO A 94 0.17 14.62 -9.61
CA PRO A 94 -0.62 13.99 -10.68
C PRO A 94 0.01 12.74 -11.30
N LYS A 95 1.34 12.72 -11.48
CA LYS A 95 2.05 11.57 -12.05
C LYS A 95 1.99 10.36 -11.12
N LEU A 96 2.25 10.59 -9.83
CA LEU A 96 2.25 9.55 -8.79
C LEU A 96 0.84 9.00 -8.54
N TYR A 97 -0.13 9.88 -8.37
CA TYR A 97 -1.51 9.47 -8.17
C TYR A 97 -2.09 8.81 -9.43
N GLY A 98 -1.73 9.31 -10.62
CA GLY A 98 -2.06 8.65 -11.89
C GLY A 98 -1.53 7.22 -11.99
N ALA A 99 -0.29 6.97 -11.57
CA ALA A 99 0.28 5.64 -11.51
C ALA A 99 -0.45 4.74 -10.50
N THR A 100 -0.80 5.29 -9.34
CA THR A 100 -1.62 4.60 -8.32
C THR A 100 -2.97 4.16 -8.89
N CYS A 101 -3.69 5.07 -9.55
CA CYS A 101 -4.98 4.77 -10.18
C CYS A 101 -4.86 3.75 -11.32
N ARG A 102 -3.79 3.81 -12.12
CA ARG A 102 -3.52 2.78 -13.15
C ARG A 102 -3.30 1.42 -12.52
N LEU A 103 -2.48 1.35 -11.47
CA LEU A 103 -2.24 0.11 -10.76
C LEU A 103 -3.53 -0.45 -10.15
N ALA A 104 -4.37 0.38 -9.53
CA ALA A 104 -5.66 -0.04 -8.99
C ALA A 104 -6.55 -0.72 -10.06
N ARG A 105 -6.57 -0.18 -11.28
CA ARG A 105 -7.30 -0.80 -12.41
C ARG A 105 -6.69 -2.14 -12.84
N LEU A 106 -5.36 -2.24 -12.86
CA LEU A 106 -4.66 -3.50 -13.18
C LEU A 106 -4.93 -4.59 -12.13
N LEU A 107 -5.12 -4.20 -10.86
CA LEU A 107 -5.44 -5.12 -9.76
C LEU A 107 -6.92 -5.53 -9.70
N ASN A 108 -7.77 -4.85 -10.47
CA ASN A 108 -9.23 -5.07 -10.55
C ASN A 108 -9.73 -4.96 -12.00
N PRO A 109 -9.24 -5.82 -12.92
CA PRO A 109 -9.48 -5.68 -14.36
C PRO A 109 -10.95 -5.82 -14.77
N ASN A 110 -11.77 -6.47 -13.92
CA ASN A 110 -13.18 -6.73 -14.21
C ASN A 110 -14.13 -5.72 -13.55
N GLY A 111 -13.61 -4.71 -12.84
CA GLY A 111 -14.43 -3.74 -12.10
C GLY A 111 -15.36 -4.39 -11.07
N LYS A 112 -15.10 -5.64 -10.68
CA LYS A 112 -15.92 -6.40 -9.74
C LYS A 112 -15.75 -5.89 -8.30
N ARG A 113 -14.66 -5.18 -8.03
CA ARG A 113 -14.42 -4.49 -6.76
C ARG A 113 -14.71 -3.00 -6.92
N ASN A 114 -15.30 -2.39 -5.91
CA ASN A 114 -15.72 -1.00 -5.97
C ASN A 114 -14.49 -0.08 -6.09
N GLU A 115 -14.64 1.04 -6.82
CA GLU A 115 -13.69 2.17 -6.78
C GLU A 115 -13.51 2.76 -5.36
N SER A 116 -14.28 2.26 -4.38
CA SER A 116 -14.24 2.64 -2.97
C SER A 116 -12.95 2.31 -2.24
N ASP A 117 -12.06 1.49 -2.79
CA ASP A 117 -10.87 1.01 -2.08
C ASP A 117 -9.64 1.93 -2.30
N MET A 118 -9.85 3.08 -2.96
CA MET A 118 -8.88 4.18 -3.07
C MET A 118 -9.22 5.28 -2.07
N HIS A 119 -8.54 5.27 -0.93
CA HIS A 119 -8.74 6.25 0.14
C HIS A 119 -7.64 7.30 0.12
N VAL A 120 -8.02 8.55 0.39
CA VAL A 120 -7.10 9.68 0.60
C VAL A 120 -7.46 10.29 1.96
N ILE A 121 -6.47 10.45 2.83
CA ILE A 121 -6.67 11.03 4.15
C ILE A 121 -6.32 12.52 4.09
N ASP A 122 -7.32 13.38 4.25
CA ASP A 122 -7.16 14.83 4.15
C ASP A 122 -6.14 15.39 5.15
N GLY A 123 -5.37 16.40 4.73
CA GLY A 123 -4.40 17.09 5.56
C GLY A 123 -3.16 16.26 5.92
N THR A 124 -2.92 15.12 5.26
CA THR A 124 -1.75 14.26 5.54
C THR A 124 -0.62 14.43 4.53
N THR A 125 0.61 14.21 5.00
CA THR A 125 1.80 14.01 4.17
C THR A 125 2.22 12.54 4.18
N HIS A 126 3.20 12.20 3.35
CA HIS A 126 3.79 10.87 3.29
C HIS A 126 4.26 10.36 4.66
N CYS A 127 4.79 11.27 5.47
CA CYS A 127 5.30 10.98 6.79
C CYS A 127 4.23 10.63 7.83
N ASN A 128 2.95 10.97 7.60
CA ASN A 128 1.86 10.62 8.52
C ASN A 128 1.65 9.11 8.69
N PHE A 129 2.23 8.30 7.79
CA PHE A 129 2.18 6.84 7.82
C PHE A 129 3.35 6.20 8.59
N CYS A 130 4.28 7.00 9.12
CA CYS A 130 5.42 6.52 9.89
C CYS A 130 5.23 6.74 11.40
N ASP A 131 5.74 5.84 12.24
CA ASP A 131 5.59 5.95 13.70
C ASP A 131 6.27 7.19 14.33
N PHE A 132 7.22 7.81 13.63
CA PHE A 132 7.94 8.96 14.18
C PHE A 132 7.03 10.16 14.46
N VAL A 133 5.85 10.22 13.85
CA VAL A 133 4.83 11.25 14.14
C VAL A 133 4.30 11.18 15.56
N PHE A 134 4.51 10.04 16.24
CA PHE A 134 4.18 9.86 17.66
C PHE A 134 5.36 10.15 18.59
N TRP A 135 6.58 10.28 18.05
CA TRP A 135 7.79 10.51 18.84
C TRP A 135 8.07 12.00 19.05
N VAL A 136 7.61 12.84 18.13
CA VAL A 136 7.84 14.29 18.16
C VAL A 136 6.48 15.01 18.17
N PRO A 137 6.30 16.04 19.02
CA PRO A 137 5.06 16.82 19.04
C PRO A 137 4.68 17.36 17.65
N SER A 138 3.41 17.22 17.28
CA SER A 138 2.88 17.56 15.95
C SER A 138 3.21 18.99 15.52
N PHE A 139 3.13 19.96 16.43
CA PHE A 139 3.44 21.36 16.11
C PHE A 139 4.89 21.58 15.65
N ILE A 140 5.84 20.78 16.14
CA ILE A 140 7.25 20.84 15.70
C ILE A 140 7.36 20.27 14.29
N LEU A 141 6.77 19.09 14.07
CA LEU A 141 6.79 18.42 12.77
C LEU A 141 6.08 19.23 11.69
N GLN A 142 4.96 19.90 12.03
CA GLN A 142 4.23 20.80 11.13
C GLN A 142 5.04 22.04 10.78
N LYS A 143 5.72 22.65 11.77
CA LYS A 143 6.61 23.79 11.52
C LYS A 143 7.77 23.43 10.59
N LEU A 144 8.29 22.21 10.69
CA LEU A 144 9.32 21.67 9.81
C LEU A 144 8.76 21.11 8.49
N LYS A 145 7.45 21.17 8.26
CA LYS A 145 6.74 20.62 7.09
C LYS A 145 7.01 19.14 6.84
N VAL A 146 7.26 18.39 7.91
CA VAL A 146 7.46 16.94 7.85
C VAL A 146 6.10 16.24 7.81
N VAL A 147 5.16 16.67 8.66
CA VAL A 147 3.78 16.17 8.69
C VAL A 147 2.80 17.23 8.21
N GLY A 148 1.64 16.79 7.75
CA GLY A 148 0.55 17.68 7.34
C GLY A 148 -0.21 18.29 8.52
N LEU A 149 -1.33 18.95 8.22
CA LEU A 149 -2.19 19.59 9.22
C LEU A 149 -3.05 18.61 10.01
N ALA A 150 -3.22 17.38 9.52
CA ALA A 150 -3.96 16.34 10.19
C ALA A 150 -3.35 15.99 11.56
N ASP A 151 -4.22 15.75 12.54
CA ASP A 151 -3.81 15.15 13.80
C ASP A 151 -3.24 13.74 13.55
N PRO A 152 -2.02 13.41 14.03
CA PRO A 152 -1.42 12.12 13.75
C PRO A 152 -2.22 10.91 14.26
N ARG A 153 -2.97 11.06 15.37
CA ARG A 153 -3.78 9.97 15.91
C ARG A 153 -5.02 9.74 15.05
N VAL A 154 -5.65 10.82 14.59
CA VAL A 154 -6.81 10.73 13.68
C VAL A 154 -6.40 10.10 12.35
N ALA A 155 -5.29 10.54 11.75
CA ALA A 155 -4.78 9.94 10.52
C ALA A 155 -4.48 8.44 10.70
N TYR A 156 -3.86 8.06 11.81
CA TYR A 156 -3.58 6.64 12.11
C TYR A 156 -4.86 5.82 12.33
N GLN A 157 -5.87 6.37 12.99
CA GLN A 157 -7.17 5.72 13.14
C GLN A 157 -7.81 5.43 11.78
N GLU A 158 -7.76 6.37 10.83
CA GLU A 158 -8.26 6.15 9.47
C GLU A 158 -7.47 5.05 8.74
N ILE A 159 -6.14 5.03 8.84
CA ILE A 159 -5.30 3.97 8.27
C ILE A 159 -5.74 2.59 8.79
N ILE A 160 -5.89 2.46 10.11
CA ILE A 160 -6.31 1.22 10.75
C ILE A 160 -7.74 0.85 10.37
N ARG A 161 -8.66 1.82 10.31
CA ARG A 161 -10.06 1.62 9.94
C ARG A 161 -10.17 1.05 8.53
N HIS A 162 -9.58 1.72 7.54
CA HIS A 162 -9.58 1.26 6.15
C HIS A 162 -8.95 -0.13 5.98
N SER A 163 -7.82 -0.36 6.65
CA SER A 163 -7.15 -1.68 6.63
C SER A 163 -8.03 -2.76 7.24
N THR A 164 -8.67 -2.48 8.37
CA THR A 164 -9.52 -3.46 9.08
C THR A 164 -10.81 -3.74 8.32
N ASP A 165 -11.44 -2.71 7.75
CA ASP A 165 -12.67 -2.85 6.96
C ASP A 165 -12.41 -3.70 5.72
N PHE A 166 -11.28 -3.48 5.03
CA PHE A 166 -10.82 -4.32 3.93
C PHE A 166 -10.67 -5.79 4.36
N LEU A 167 -10.02 -6.04 5.50
CA LEU A 167 -9.81 -7.40 6.00
C LEU A 167 -11.12 -8.10 6.34
N LYS A 168 -12.04 -7.41 7.00
CA LYS A 168 -13.36 -7.95 7.34
C LYS A 168 -14.18 -8.28 6.09
N HIS A 169 -14.16 -7.41 5.08
CA HIS A 169 -14.96 -7.60 3.88
C HIS A 169 -14.47 -8.75 3.00
N ASN A 170 -13.16 -9.01 2.97
CA ASN A 170 -12.56 -9.96 2.02
C ASN A 170 -12.09 -11.29 2.66
N PHE A 171 -11.90 -11.33 3.99
CA PHE A 171 -11.22 -12.47 4.64
C PHE A 171 -11.88 -12.99 5.93
N GLN A 172 -13.03 -12.44 6.33
CA GLN A 172 -13.86 -12.97 7.44
C GLN A 172 -15.16 -13.55 6.90
#